data_AF-A0A167R6B5-F1
#
_entry.id   AF-A0A167R6B5-F1
#
_cell.length_a   1.000
_cell.length_b   1.000
_cell.length_c   1.000
_cell.angle_alpha   90.00
_cell.angle_beta   90.00
_cell.angle_gamma   90.00
#
_symmetry.space_group_name_H-M   'P 1'
#
loop_
_entity.id
_entity.type
_entity.pdbx_description
1 polymer ?
#
loop_
_entity_poly.entity_id
_entity_poly.type
_entity_poly.pdbx_seq_one_letter_code
_entity_poly.pdbx_strand_id
1 'polypeptide(L)'
;MPTAPGTPKTPGALSFAPSGSPRSRRLTKPKPTPEQSRSRSRSRSFTGSPRSPVLPFEAEAPITKEALQEAARLEVFDEAGEPVRFGDLFLGRKTIVCFIRHFWCPLCQDYMFSISRGVDPDALRRAGVDLVIISNGSPKMIKSYRELFHCPFPLFTDPSRKLYHVLGMTLRTLEAGPNSEKPDYVQHGSMGGMMMVMKHAMKMPLGNAGDIKQLGGEFCLGPGLRCDYAHRMTTTRSHAPIQTVLDASGVDLNEAQKEHLEATEIRDPSMQMTEEEEAEWTSKRQQALDAMDERKRRRRVLIAQREKQRVLLAAALGGQWSCVETDAAMEFAAKAETRRSIETVASCQKGVAF
;
A
#
# COMPACT_ATOMS: atom_id res chain seq x y z
N MET A 1 -29.30 -40.33 -45.12
CA MET A 1 -30.77 -40.45 -45.17
C MET A 1 -31.34 -40.38 -43.75
N PRO A 2 -32.63 -40.03 -43.56
CA PRO A 2 -33.20 -39.56 -42.27
C PRO A 2 -33.61 -40.72 -41.32
N THR A 3 -34.24 -40.54 -40.15
CA THR A 3 -35.44 -39.71 -39.83
C THR A 3 -35.54 -39.19 -38.39
N ALA A 4 -36.02 -37.94 -38.26
CA ALA A 4 -36.83 -37.43 -37.14
C ALA A 4 -38.33 -37.39 -37.62
N PRO A 5 -39.34 -36.77 -36.95
CA PRO A 5 -39.35 -36.02 -35.69
C PRO A 5 -40.56 -36.32 -34.75
N GLY A 6 -40.75 -35.50 -33.69
CA GLY A 6 -41.98 -35.45 -32.90
C GLY A 6 -42.23 -34.06 -32.27
N THR A 7 -43.42 -33.48 -32.49
CA THR A 7 -43.93 -32.18 -31.99
C THR A 7 -45.46 -32.36 -31.71
N PRO A 8 -46.33 -31.34 -31.46
CA PRO A 8 -46.20 -29.89 -31.16
C PRO A 8 -46.83 -29.58 -29.75
N LYS A 9 -47.43 -28.44 -29.32
CA LYS A 9 -47.97 -27.18 -29.89
C LYS A 9 -47.86 -25.99 -28.91
N THR A 10 -47.97 -24.77 -29.43
CA THR A 10 -48.22 -23.49 -28.71
C THR A 10 -49.73 -23.25 -28.45
N PRO A 11 -50.13 -22.27 -27.60
CA PRO A 11 -50.50 -20.91 -28.10
C PRO A 11 -50.11 -19.75 -27.14
N GLY A 12 -50.27 -18.46 -27.46
CA GLY A 12 -50.58 -17.85 -28.77
C GLY A 12 -51.44 -16.56 -28.76
N ALA A 13 -50.85 -15.39 -28.43
CA ALA A 13 -51.39 -14.02 -28.69
C ALA A 13 -52.72 -13.65 -27.94
N LEU A 14 -53.29 -12.43 -27.95
CA LEU A 14 -53.21 -11.22 -28.81
C LEU A 14 -53.21 -9.88 -28.01
N SER A 15 -53.03 -8.76 -28.74
CA SER A 15 -52.95 -7.36 -28.28
C SER A 15 -54.24 -6.54 -28.50
N PHE A 16 -54.40 -5.39 -27.84
CA PHE A 16 -54.63 -4.04 -28.46
C PHE A 16 -54.69 -2.91 -27.40
N ALA A 17 -54.70 -1.64 -27.86
CA ALA A 17 -54.69 -0.37 -27.09
C ALA A 17 -55.84 0.56 -27.62
N PRO A 18 -55.96 1.90 -27.40
CA PRO A 18 -55.10 2.84 -26.66
C PRO A 18 -55.81 4.01 -25.88
N SER A 19 -55.00 4.95 -25.37
CA SER A 19 -55.27 6.40 -25.17
C SER A 19 -56.02 6.90 -23.91
N GLY A 20 -55.70 8.14 -23.49
CA GLY A 20 -56.43 8.89 -22.45
C GLY A 20 -55.56 9.69 -21.46
N SER A 21 -55.51 11.02 -21.62
CA SER A 21 -55.07 12.02 -20.62
C SER A 21 -55.97 13.28 -20.79
N PRO A 22 -56.01 14.33 -19.92
CA PRO A 22 -54.95 14.79 -18.99
C PRO A 22 -55.41 15.49 -17.67
N ARG A 23 -54.46 16.19 -17.01
CA ARG A 23 -54.61 17.40 -16.15
C ARG A 23 -55.21 17.32 -14.73
N SER A 24 -54.29 17.50 -13.77
CA SER A 24 -54.23 18.64 -12.81
C SER A 24 -55.33 18.88 -11.76
N ARG A 25 -54.89 18.92 -10.48
CA ARG A 25 -55.03 20.14 -9.64
C ARG A 25 -54.00 20.19 -8.50
N ARG A 26 -53.71 21.40 -8.00
CA ARG A 26 -52.74 21.73 -6.94
C ARG A 26 -53.42 22.58 -5.87
N LEU A 27 -53.38 22.17 -4.60
CA LEU A 27 -53.71 22.97 -3.41
C LEU A 27 -52.75 22.54 -2.28
N THR A 28 -51.69 23.29 -1.94
CA THR A 28 -51.60 24.48 -1.06
C THR A 28 -51.78 24.21 0.44
N LYS A 29 -50.75 24.53 1.24
CA LYS A 29 -50.71 24.44 2.71
C LYS A 29 -51.37 25.65 3.39
N PRO A 30 -51.85 25.48 4.64
CA PRO A 30 -51.83 26.55 5.66
C PRO A 30 -51.13 26.14 6.98
N LYS A 31 -50.81 27.16 7.79
CA LYS A 31 -50.23 27.19 9.16
C LYS A 31 -50.53 28.63 9.69
N PRO A 32 -50.48 29.00 11.00
CA PRO A 32 -50.25 28.20 12.22
C PRO A 32 -51.16 28.51 13.46
N THR A 33 -51.21 27.58 14.43
CA THR A 33 -51.35 27.79 15.92
C THR A 33 -52.55 28.58 16.51
N PRO A 34 -52.77 28.55 17.85
CA PRO A 34 -52.32 27.62 18.91
C PRO A 34 -53.51 26.71 19.36
N GLU A 35 -53.60 26.00 20.50
CA GLU A 35 -52.85 25.97 21.78
C GLU A 35 -53.10 24.63 22.54
N GLN A 36 -52.23 24.27 23.50
CA GLN A 36 -52.37 23.19 24.52
C GLN A 36 -52.49 21.73 23.98
N SER A 37 -52.14 20.66 24.72
CA SER A 37 -51.54 20.52 26.06
C SER A 37 -50.39 19.47 26.05
N ARG A 38 -49.73 19.22 27.19
CA ARG A 38 -48.49 18.41 27.30
C ARG A 38 -48.76 16.91 27.52
N SER A 39 -48.07 16.04 26.77
CA SER A 39 -47.73 14.69 27.23
C SER A 39 -46.34 14.25 26.74
N ARG A 40 -45.65 13.38 27.50
CA ARG A 40 -44.28 12.92 27.22
C ARG A 40 -44.29 11.63 26.41
N SER A 41 -43.88 11.66 25.14
CA SER A 41 -43.52 10.46 24.39
C SER A 41 -42.01 10.20 24.47
N ARG A 42 -41.61 8.99 24.92
CA ARG A 42 -40.21 8.54 24.89
C ARG A 42 -39.82 8.23 23.45
N SER A 43 -38.73 8.82 22.96
CA SER A 43 -38.09 8.39 21.72
C SER A 43 -37.54 6.97 21.90
N ARG A 44 -38.05 6.01 21.10
CA ARG A 44 -37.41 4.69 20.96
C ARG A 44 -36.15 4.86 20.12
N SER A 45 -34.99 4.87 20.77
CA SER A 45 -33.70 4.74 20.09
C SER A 45 -33.63 3.37 19.40
N PHE A 46 -33.17 3.37 18.14
CA PHE A 46 -32.90 2.15 17.40
C PHE A 46 -31.67 1.48 18.03
N THR A 47 -31.85 0.33 18.67
CA THR A 47 -30.77 -0.38 19.37
C THR A 47 -29.79 -0.96 18.35
N GLY A 48 -28.59 -0.39 18.30
CA GLY A 48 -27.51 -0.94 17.48
C GLY A 48 -27.14 -2.36 17.91
N SER A 49 -26.63 -3.15 16.97
CA SER A 49 -26.13 -4.51 17.23
C SER A 49 -25.10 -4.52 18.38
N PRO A 50 -25.05 -5.56 19.23
CA PRO A 50 -24.01 -5.68 20.25
C PRO A 50 -22.63 -5.57 19.60
N ARG A 51 -21.86 -4.55 20.01
CA ARG A 51 -20.43 -4.53 19.73
C ARG A 51 -19.79 -5.63 20.57
N SER A 52 -19.13 -6.57 19.92
CA SER A 52 -18.28 -7.55 20.62
C SER A 52 -17.33 -6.81 21.57
N PRO A 53 -17.04 -7.35 22.76
CA PRO A 53 -16.12 -6.71 23.68
C PRO A 53 -14.76 -6.52 22.99
N VAL A 54 -14.31 -5.27 22.91
CA VAL A 54 -12.98 -4.95 22.40
C VAL A 54 -11.99 -5.42 23.48
N LEU A 55 -11.35 -6.57 23.24
CA LEU A 55 -10.27 -7.05 24.08
C LEU A 55 -9.14 -6.01 24.08
N PRO A 56 -8.35 -5.89 25.18
CA PRO A 56 -7.18 -5.03 25.20
C PRO A 56 -6.24 -5.32 24.03
N PHE A 57 -5.58 -4.28 23.52
CA PHE A 57 -4.47 -4.49 22.59
C PHE A 57 -3.23 -4.91 23.39
N GLU A 58 -2.75 -6.12 23.16
CA GLU A 58 -1.58 -6.69 23.81
C GLU A 58 -0.45 -6.81 22.80
N ALA A 59 0.66 -6.09 23.04
CA ALA A 59 1.79 -6.02 22.12
C ALA A 59 2.42 -7.40 21.88
N GLU A 60 2.69 -8.12 22.97
CA GLU A 60 3.46 -9.38 22.99
C GLU A 60 2.60 -10.65 23.02
N ALA A 61 1.27 -10.53 22.86
CA ALA A 61 0.36 -11.67 22.95
C ALA A 61 0.72 -12.79 21.95
N PRO A 62 0.84 -14.06 22.38
CA PRO A 62 1.12 -15.18 21.50
C PRO A 62 0.12 -15.28 20.34
N ILE A 63 0.60 -15.57 19.13
CA ILE A 63 -0.28 -15.78 17.98
C ILE A 63 -1.01 -17.12 18.16
N THR A 64 -2.34 -17.12 18.03
CA THR A 64 -3.11 -18.37 18.02
C THR A 64 -2.77 -19.22 16.80
N LYS A 65 -2.86 -20.54 16.93
CA LYS A 65 -2.52 -21.46 15.84
C LYS A 65 -3.41 -21.22 14.60
N GLU A 66 -4.65 -20.82 14.84
CA GLU A 66 -5.67 -20.52 13.85
C GLU A 66 -5.33 -19.24 13.07
N ALA A 67 -4.88 -18.18 13.77
CA ALA A 67 -4.42 -16.93 13.16
C ALA A 67 -3.12 -17.14 12.38
N LEU A 68 -2.17 -17.92 12.89
CA LEU A 68 -0.94 -18.25 12.15
C LEU A 68 -1.22 -19.13 10.92
N GLN A 69 -2.19 -20.05 11.01
CA GLN A 69 -2.69 -20.81 9.86
C GLN A 69 -3.41 -19.93 8.84
N GLU A 70 -4.13 -18.89 9.24
CA GLU A 70 -4.73 -17.93 8.33
C GLU A 70 -3.66 -17.06 7.66
N ALA A 71 -2.73 -16.51 8.44
CA ALA A 71 -1.59 -15.75 7.94
C ALA A 71 -0.81 -16.53 6.88
N ALA A 72 -0.50 -17.81 7.13
CA ALA A 72 0.22 -18.68 6.18
C ALA A 72 -0.49 -18.87 4.83
N ARG A 73 -1.82 -18.66 4.76
CA ARG A 73 -2.63 -18.75 3.52
C ARG A 73 -2.76 -17.41 2.78
N LEU A 74 -2.35 -16.29 3.39
CA LEU A 74 -2.40 -14.97 2.75
C LEU A 74 -1.22 -14.80 1.77
N GLU A 75 -1.42 -13.88 0.82
CA GLU A 75 -0.42 -13.52 -0.18
C GLU A 75 0.24 -12.18 0.18
N VAL A 76 1.55 -12.11 -0.05
CA VAL A 76 2.36 -10.89 -0.04
C VAL A 76 3.03 -10.75 -1.41
N PHE A 77 3.43 -9.53 -1.78
CA PHE A 77 3.92 -9.22 -3.11
C PHE A 77 5.40 -8.83 -3.09
N ASP A 78 6.21 -9.41 -3.97
CA ASP A 78 7.67 -9.22 -4.04
C ASP A 78 8.11 -7.94 -4.79
N GLU A 79 9.41 -7.77 -5.09
CA GLU A 79 9.93 -6.61 -5.84
C GLU A 79 9.38 -6.52 -7.27
N ALA A 80 9.06 -7.65 -7.93
CA ALA A 80 8.42 -7.66 -9.24
C ALA A 80 6.93 -7.29 -9.16
N GLY A 81 6.30 -7.56 -8.01
CA GLY A 81 4.86 -7.43 -7.78
C GLY A 81 4.10 -8.74 -7.96
N GLU A 82 4.79 -9.88 -7.97
CA GLU A 82 4.19 -11.21 -8.06
C GLU A 82 3.73 -11.70 -6.67
N PRO A 83 2.62 -12.45 -6.58
CA PRO A 83 2.11 -12.96 -5.31
C PRO A 83 2.91 -14.18 -4.82
N VAL A 84 3.36 -14.11 -3.57
CA VAL A 84 4.03 -15.17 -2.81
C VAL A 84 3.19 -15.48 -1.58
N ARG A 85 2.98 -16.74 -1.22
CA ARG A 85 2.24 -17.07 0.00
C ARG A 85 3.11 -16.78 1.21
N PHE A 86 2.56 -16.13 2.22
CA PHE A 86 3.29 -15.79 3.43
C PHE A 86 3.81 -17.04 4.16
N GLY A 87 3.09 -18.17 4.09
CA GLY A 87 3.57 -19.45 4.61
C GLY A 87 4.88 -19.94 3.99
N ASP A 88 5.08 -19.68 2.70
CA ASP A 88 6.29 -20.15 1.98
C ASP A 88 7.56 -19.47 2.52
N LEU A 89 7.44 -18.33 3.22
CA LEU A 89 8.53 -17.60 3.84
C LEU A 89 9.02 -18.18 5.18
N PHE A 90 8.25 -19.03 5.87
CA PHE A 90 8.58 -19.52 7.22
C PHE A 90 8.19 -20.98 7.52
N LEU A 91 7.45 -21.66 6.65
CA LEU A 91 7.07 -23.06 6.90
C LEU A 91 8.29 -24.01 6.80
N GLY A 92 9.29 -23.69 5.98
CA GLY A 92 10.48 -24.53 5.78
C GLY A 92 11.67 -24.24 6.71
N ARG A 93 11.82 -23.01 7.20
CA ARG A 93 12.94 -22.54 8.04
C ARG A 93 12.44 -21.52 9.07
N LYS A 94 13.24 -21.22 10.10
CA LYS A 94 12.94 -20.12 11.01
C LYS A 94 13.19 -18.79 10.29
N THR A 95 12.24 -17.88 10.39
CA THR A 95 12.27 -16.59 9.70
C THR A 95 11.86 -15.46 10.63
N ILE A 96 12.73 -14.45 10.74
CA ILE A 96 12.43 -13.16 11.35
C ILE A 96 11.62 -12.33 10.33
N VAL A 97 10.45 -11.86 10.73
CA VAL A 97 9.55 -11.06 9.88
C VAL A 97 9.34 -9.70 10.54
N CYS A 98 9.94 -8.66 9.96
CA CYS A 98 9.81 -7.27 10.44
C CYS A 98 8.78 -6.51 9.59
N PHE A 99 7.65 -6.15 10.17
CA PHE A 99 6.61 -5.37 9.51
C PHE A 99 6.84 -3.87 9.73
N ILE A 100 7.33 -3.15 8.73
CA ILE A 100 7.42 -1.69 8.77
C ILE A 100 6.06 -1.02 8.55
N ARG A 101 5.92 0.21 9.06
CA ARG A 101 4.65 0.95 9.02
C ARG A 101 4.24 1.40 7.62
N HIS A 102 5.14 2.06 6.89
CA HIS A 102 4.98 2.51 5.50
C HIS A 102 6.32 3.02 4.97
N PHE A 103 6.53 3.05 3.64
CA PHE A 103 7.81 3.41 3.02
C PHE A 103 8.24 4.88 3.22
N TRP A 104 7.36 5.74 3.74
CA TRP A 104 7.65 7.14 4.10
C TRP A 104 7.62 7.39 5.61
N CYS A 105 7.75 6.35 6.44
CA CYS A 105 7.85 6.53 7.90
C CYS A 105 9.30 6.83 8.28
N PRO A 106 9.64 8.01 8.87
CA PRO A 106 11.03 8.32 9.23
C PRO A 106 11.58 7.32 10.24
N LEU A 107 10.75 6.96 11.21
CA LEU A 107 11.07 6.01 12.28
C LEU A 107 11.29 4.57 11.76
N CYS A 108 10.76 4.24 10.57
CA CYS A 108 11.11 2.99 9.89
C CYS A 108 12.35 3.14 9.00
N GLN A 109 12.73 4.34 8.57
CA GLN A 109 14.00 4.56 7.87
C GLN A 109 15.17 4.42 8.85
N ASP A 110 15.08 5.00 10.05
CA ASP A 110 15.98 4.75 11.18
C ASP A 110 16.10 3.23 11.49
N TYR A 111 14.96 2.52 11.59
CA TYR A 111 14.93 1.08 11.83
C TYR A 111 15.55 0.25 10.68
N MET A 112 15.32 0.64 9.42
CA MET A 112 15.94 -0.01 8.25
C MET A 112 17.45 0.21 8.18
N PHE A 113 17.98 1.34 8.66
CA PHE A 113 19.42 1.54 8.83
C PHE A 113 19.98 0.65 9.93
N SER A 114 19.31 0.52 11.08
CA SER A 114 19.69 -0.40 12.16
C SER A 114 19.77 -1.86 11.64
N ILE A 115 18.73 -2.34 10.94
CA ILE A 115 18.72 -3.67 10.33
C ILE A 115 19.84 -3.84 9.29
N SER A 116 19.98 -2.89 8.35
CA SER A 116 20.89 -3.05 7.20
C SER A 116 22.37 -2.84 7.55
N ARG A 117 22.67 -2.33 8.76
CA ARG A 117 24.04 -2.19 9.29
C ARG A 117 24.39 -3.27 10.32
N GLY A 118 23.49 -3.57 11.27
CA GLY A 118 23.78 -4.48 12.36
C GLY A 118 23.68 -5.96 11.99
N VAL A 119 22.83 -6.34 11.04
CA VAL A 119 22.52 -7.76 10.79
C VAL A 119 23.40 -8.33 9.68
N ASP A 120 24.39 -9.15 10.04
CA ASP A 120 25.17 -9.98 9.11
C ASP A 120 24.25 -11.04 8.43
N PRO A 121 24.00 -10.97 7.10
CA PRO A 121 23.14 -11.93 6.41
C PRO A 121 23.71 -13.35 6.38
N ASP A 122 25.03 -13.50 6.43
CA ASP A 122 25.67 -14.80 6.48
C ASP A 122 25.72 -15.36 7.91
N ALA A 123 25.58 -14.53 8.96
CA ALA A 123 25.32 -15.00 10.33
C ALA A 123 23.97 -15.72 10.41
N LEU A 124 22.91 -15.07 9.90
CA LEU A 124 21.58 -15.66 9.81
C LEU A 124 21.63 -16.97 9.00
N ARG A 125 22.29 -16.96 7.83
CA ARG A 125 22.50 -18.15 7.00
C ARG A 125 23.19 -19.28 7.76
N ARG A 126 24.26 -18.98 8.53
CA ARG A 126 24.98 -19.96 9.37
C ARG A 126 24.11 -20.50 10.50
N ALA A 127 23.27 -19.67 11.11
CA ALA A 127 22.31 -20.05 12.15
C ALA A 127 21.05 -20.77 11.60
N GLY A 128 20.91 -20.91 10.28
CA GLY A 128 19.73 -21.51 9.64
C GLY A 128 18.48 -20.62 9.64
N VAL A 129 18.61 -19.35 10.04
CA VAL A 129 17.53 -18.35 10.11
C VAL A 129 17.51 -17.47 8.86
N ASP A 130 16.33 -17.05 8.42
CA ASP A 130 16.16 -16.01 7.38
C ASP A 130 15.58 -14.73 8.00
N LEU A 131 15.73 -13.58 7.34
CA LEU A 131 15.08 -12.33 7.72
C LEU A 131 14.41 -11.69 6.50
N VAL A 132 13.16 -11.25 6.67
CA VAL A 132 12.37 -10.59 5.61
C VAL A 132 11.66 -9.35 6.15
N ILE A 133 11.54 -8.32 5.30
CA ILE A 133 10.87 -7.06 5.62
C ILE A 133 9.51 -6.99 4.91
N ILE A 134 8.46 -6.58 5.61
CA ILE A 134 7.11 -6.42 5.02
C ILE A 134 6.59 -5.00 5.24
N SER A 135 6.04 -4.40 4.18
CA SER A 135 5.41 -3.07 4.19
C SER A 135 3.95 -3.16 3.71
N ASN A 136 3.11 -2.16 3.96
CA ASN A 136 1.78 -2.05 3.33
C ASN A 136 1.70 -1.01 2.21
N GLY A 137 2.85 -0.52 1.75
CA GLY A 137 2.95 0.22 0.50
C GLY A 137 2.81 -0.66 -0.74
N SER A 138 2.99 -0.07 -1.92
CA SER A 138 2.95 -0.75 -3.21
C SER A 138 4.26 -1.48 -3.51
N PRO A 139 4.22 -2.67 -4.16
CA PRO A 139 5.43 -3.39 -4.61
C PRO A 139 6.42 -2.53 -5.38
N LYS A 140 5.90 -1.59 -6.18
CA LYS A 140 6.65 -0.63 -7.00
C LYS A 140 7.62 0.27 -6.21
N MET A 141 7.47 0.33 -4.88
CA MET A 141 8.35 1.07 -3.98
C MET A 141 9.54 0.22 -3.50
N ILE A 142 9.40 -1.12 -3.46
CA ILE A 142 10.36 -2.06 -2.86
C ILE A 142 11.76 -1.84 -3.42
N LYS A 143 11.93 -1.93 -4.74
CA LYS A 143 13.23 -1.75 -5.40
C LYS A 143 13.95 -0.49 -4.93
N SER A 144 13.26 0.65 -5.03
CA SER A 144 13.80 1.95 -4.65
C SER A 144 14.05 2.14 -3.15
N TYR A 145 13.33 1.39 -2.30
CA TYR A 145 13.54 1.38 -0.87
C TYR A 145 14.75 0.50 -0.50
N ARG A 146 14.87 -0.68 -1.13
CA ARG A 146 16.02 -1.58 -1.00
C ARG A 146 17.32 -0.92 -1.48
N GLU A 147 17.25 -0.21 -2.62
CA GLU A 147 18.33 0.62 -3.16
C GLU A 147 18.77 1.74 -2.20
N LEU A 148 17.83 2.36 -1.47
CA LEU A 148 18.10 3.49 -0.58
C LEU A 148 18.76 3.11 0.75
N PHE A 149 18.43 1.94 1.31
CA PHE A 149 19.03 1.43 2.56
C PHE A 149 20.13 0.39 2.33
N HIS A 150 20.52 0.16 1.06
CA HIS A 150 21.42 -0.92 0.63
C HIS A 150 21.03 -2.31 1.18
N CYS A 151 19.73 -2.52 1.43
CA CYS A 151 19.27 -3.61 2.27
C CYS A 151 19.51 -4.98 1.60
N PRO A 152 20.20 -5.92 2.26
CA PRO A 152 20.51 -7.23 1.70
C PRO A 152 19.34 -8.22 1.77
N PHE A 153 18.32 -7.92 2.58
CA PHE A 153 17.21 -8.83 2.88
C PHE A 153 16.06 -8.74 1.85
N PRO A 154 15.29 -9.82 1.65
CA PRO A 154 14.06 -9.78 0.86
C PRO A 154 13.02 -8.81 1.45
N LEU A 155 12.42 -8.01 0.59
CA LEU A 155 11.33 -7.09 0.91
C LEU A 155 10.06 -7.54 0.19
N PHE A 156 8.94 -7.56 0.92
CA PHE A 156 7.61 -7.85 0.41
C PHE A 156 6.60 -6.75 0.82
N THR A 157 5.40 -6.80 0.25
CA THR A 157 4.28 -5.95 0.69
C THR A 157 2.96 -6.69 0.88
N ASP A 158 2.16 -6.25 1.84
CA ASP A 158 0.71 -6.50 1.91
C ASP A 158 -0.05 -5.16 1.80
N PRO A 159 -0.38 -4.70 0.59
CA PRO A 159 -1.17 -3.49 0.38
C PRO A 159 -2.61 -3.58 0.94
N SER A 160 -3.11 -4.79 1.21
CA SER A 160 -4.44 -5.00 1.78
C SER A 160 -4.46 -4.80 3.29
N ARG A 161 -3.33 -5.11 3.95
CA ARG A 161 -3.11 -5.20 5.41
C ARG A 161 -3.87 -6.34 6.09
N LYS A 162 -4.41 -7.31 5.34
CA LYS A 162 -5.02 -8.51 5.92
C LYS A 162 -4.03 -9.24 6.83
N LEU A 163 -2.78 -9.38 6.41
CA LEU A 163 -1.73 -10.04 7.16
C LEU A 163 -1.41 -9.28 8.46
N TYR A 164 -1.35 -7.94 8.39
CA TYR A 164 -1.22 -7.10 9.58
C TYR A 164 -2.36 -7.33 10.58
N HIS A 165 -3.61 -7.37 10.12
CA HIS A 165 -4.77 -7.55 11.01
C HIS A 165 -4.83 -8.98 11.59
N VAL A 166 -4.55 -10.01 10.80
CA VAL A 166 -4.56 -11.42 11.24
C VAL A 166 -3.43 -11.70 12.25
N LEU A 167 -2.25 -11.11 12.09
CA LEU A 167 -1.16 -11.20 13.08
C LEU A 167 -1.40 -10.31 14.32
N GLY A 168 -2.49 -9.54 14.36
CA GLY A 168 -2.91 -8.75 15.52
C GLY A 168 -2.42 -7.30 15.54
N MET A 169 -1.72 -6.80 14.51
CA MET A 169 -1.31 -5.38 14.35
C MET A 169 -2.52 -4.48 14.00
N THR A 170 -3.52 -4.48 14.87
CA THR A 170 -4.83 -3.83 14.69
C THR A 170 -4.87 -2.40 15.24
N LEU A 171 -3.93 -2.02 16.12
CA LEU A 171 -3.81 -0.67 16.64
C LEU A 171 -3.36 0.30 15.54
N ARG A 172 -4.01 1.47 15.48
CA ARG A 172 -3.85 2.43 14.39
C ARG A 172 -3.75 3.85 14.91
N THR A 173 -2.54 4.40 14.96
CA THR A 173 -2.26 5.69 15.58
C THR A 173 -1.14 6.44 14.86
N LEU A 174 -1.03 7.75 15.13
CA LEU A 174 0.09 8.61 14.75
C LEU A 174 0.95 9.03 15.95
N GLU A 175 0.54 8.66 17.17
CA GLU A 175 1.23 9.06 18.40
C GLU A 175 2.64 8.48 18.49
N ALA A 176 3.57 9.29 19.00
CA ALA A 176 4.97 8.92 19.17
C ALA A 176 5.26 8.19 20.49
N GLY A 177 4.29 8.06 21.39
CA GLY A 177 4.52 7.62 22.76
C GLY A 177 5.29 8.65 23.60
N PRO A 178 5.46 8.42 24.92
CA PRO A 178 6.29 9.27 25.75
C PRO A 178 7.77 9.14 25.36
N ASN A 179 8.58 10.16 25.64
CA ASN A 179 10.01 10.12 25.31
C ASN A 179 10.82 9.15 26.18
N SER A 180 10.26 8.66 27.29
CA SER A 180 10.84 7.58 28.11
C SER A 180 10.77 6.19 27.46
N GLU A 181 9.93 6.01 26.45
CA GLU A 181 9.76 4.77 25.68
C GLU A 181 10.36 4.90 24.26
N LYS A 182 11.29 5.83 24.06
CA LYS A 182 11.94 6.08 22.78
C LYS A 182 13.14 5.12 22.63
N PRO A 183 13.12 4.14 21.70
CA PRO A 183 14.23 3.21 21.55
C PRO A 183 15.47 3.86 20.95
N ASP A 184 16.63 3.26 21.19
CA ASP A 184 17.94 3.80 20.82
C ASP A 184 18.19 3.85 19.31
N TYR A 185 17.57 2.93 18.55
CA TYR A 185 17.61 2.95 17.08
C TYR A 185 17.04 4.25 16.47
N VAL A 186 16.17 4.98 17.19
CA VAL A 186 15.58 6.25 16.71
C VAL A 186 16.60 7.39 16.87
N GLN A 187 17.57 7.45 15.96
CA GLN A 187 18.65 8.44 16.02
C GLN A 187 18.27 9.80 15.41
N HIS A 188 17.24 9.88 14.56
CA HIS A 188 16.79 11.15 14.00
C HIS A 188 15.79 11.89 14.91
N GLY A 189 16.15 13.11 15.29
CA GLY A 189 15.21 14.07 15.89
C GLY A 189 14.04 14.35 14.93
N SER A 190 12.83 14.51 15.46
CA SER A 190 11.57 14.51 14.70
C SER A 190 11.53 15.49 13.52
N MET A 191 12.21 16.63 13.61
CA MET A 191 12.30 17.62 12.53
C MET A 191 13.32 17.25 11.44
N GLY A 192 14.45 16.63 11.82
CA GLY A 192 15.48 16.17 10.87
C GLY A 192 15.04 14.92 10.10
N GLY A 193 14.43 13.95 10.80
CA GLY A 193 13.84 12.77 10.17
C GLY A 193 12.70 13.13 9.20
N MET A 194 11.91 14.16 9.51
CA MET A 194 10.89 14.68 8.60
C MET A 194 11.50 15.32 7.34
N MET A 195 12.59 16.08 7.48
CA MET A 195 13.33 16.64 6.34
C MET A 195 13.87 15.53 5.43
N MET A 196 14.52 14.51 6.01
CA MET A 196 15.02 13.34 5.27
C MET A 196 13.89 12.60 4.56
N VAL A 197 12.76 12.34 5.25
CA VAL A 197 11.59 11.73 4.62
C VAL A 197 11.00 12.58 3.51
N MET A 198 10.97 13.91 3.63
CA MET A 198 10.44 14.77 2.56
C MET A 198 11.39 14.78 1.35
N LYS A 199 12.71 14.85 1.59
CA LYS A 199 13.79 14.71 0.59
C LYS A 199 13.74 13.34 -0.11
N HIS A 200 13.42 12.26 0.61
CA HIS A 200 13.29 10.91 0.06
C HIS A 200 11.94 10.68 -0.64
N ALA A 201 10.82 11.13 -0.08
CA ALA A 201 9.49 10.96 -0.66
C ALA A 201 9.35 11.64 -2.03
N MET A 202 9.99 12.81 -2.21
CA MET A 202 10.08 13.47 -3.52
C MET A 202 10.96 12.71 -4.54
N LYS A 203 11.82 11.77 -4.10
CA LYS A 203 12.68 10.91 -4.94
C LYS A 203 12.14 9.48 -5.12
N MET A 204 11.03 9.12 -4.50
CA MET A 204 10.36 7.82 -4.67
C MET A 204 9.40 7.87 -5.87
N PRO A 205 9.16 6.74 -6.56
CA PRO A 205 8.18 6.70 -7.65
C PRO A 205 6.76 6.98 -7.14
N LEU A 206 5.88 7.48 -8.03
CA LEU A 206 4.46 7.65 -7.71
C LEU A 206 3.78 6.27 -7.52
N GLY A 207 3.82 5.79 -6.28
CA GLY A 207 3.14 4.61 -5.77
C GLY A 207 2.54 4.90 -4.40
N ASN A 208 1.59 4.07 -3.97
CA ASN A 208 1.08 4.15 -2.60
C ASN A 208 2.21 3.78 -1.63
N ALA A 209 2.58 4.67 -0.71
CA ALA A 209 3.64 4.41 0.26
C ALA A 209 3.19 3.50 1.42
N GLY A 210 1.88 3.38 1.65
CA GLY A 210 1.24 2.67 2.77
C GLY A 210 0.25 3.58 3.51
N ASP A 211 -0.57 3.00 4.38
CA ASP A 211 -1.45 3.75 5.27
C ASP A 211 -0.63 4.26 6.46
N ILE A 212 -0.49 5.59 6.57
CA ILE A 212 0.33 6.25 7.60
C ILE A 212 -0.16 5.91 9.02
N LYS A 213 -1.43 5.56 9.23
CA LYS A 213 -1.96 5.13 10.54
C LYS A 213 -1.73 3.66 10.84
N GLN A 214 -1.23 2.86 9.90
CA GLN A 214 -0.90 1.46 10.17
C GLN A 214 0.34 1.37 11.06
N LEU A 215 0.26 0.53 12.08
CA LEU A 215 1.40 0.13 12.92
C LEU A 215 1.99 -1.21 12.45
N GLY A 216 3.25 -1.43 12.82
CA GLY A 216 4.06 -2.59 12.49
C GLY A 216 4.28 -3.54 13.66
N GLY A 217 5.31 -4.37 13.57
CA GLY A 217 5.63 -5.40 14.56
C GLY A 217 6.60 -6.44 14.03
N GLU A 218 7.18 -7.22 14.94
CA GLU A 218 8.31 -8.11 14.69
C GLU A 218 7.96 -9.53 15.17
N PHE A 219 8.24 -10.54 14.34
CA PHE A 219 7.86 -11.92 14.64
C PHE A 219 8.96 -12.91 14.28
N CYS A 220 9.24 -13.88 15.16
CA CYS A 220 10.10 -15.02 14.86
C CYS A 220 9.21 -16.24 14.57
N LEU A 221 9.02 -16.54 13.29
CA LEU A 221 8.12 -17.59 12.83
C LEU A 221 8.89 -18.83 12.37
N GLY A 222 8.27 -20.00 12.51
CA GLY A 222 8.77 -21.25 11.95
C GLY A 222 9.96 -21.90 12.66
N PRO A 223 10.43 -23.06 12.16
CA PRO A 223 9.86 -23.81 11.03
C PRO A 223 8.44 -24.35 11.33
N GLY A 224 7.66 -24.56 10.28
CA GLY A 224 6.25 -24.96 10.39
C GLY A 224 5.35 -23.86 10.99
N LEU A 225 4.17 -24.26 11.45
CA LEU A 225 3.17 -23.36 12.05
C LEU A 225 3.51 -23.05 13.52
N ARG A 226 4.65 -22.37 13.73
CA ARG A 226 5.21 -21.98 15.03
C ARG A 226 5.49 -20.48 15.06
N CYS A 227 5.34 -19.87 16.23
CA CYS A 227 5.73 -18.49 16.52
C CYS A 227 6.47 -18.51 17.87
N ASP A 228 7.74 -18.10 17.88
CA ASP A 228 8.59 -18.07 19.08
C ASP A 228 8.66 -16.70 19.73
N TYR A 229 8.53 -15.65 18.93
CA TYR A 229 8.50 -14.26 19.37
C TYR A 229 7.45 -13.51 18.57
N ALA A 230 6.72 -12.62 19.24
CA ALA A 230 5.74 -11.74 18.64
C ALA A 230 5.77 -10.41 19.38
N HIS A 231 6.02 -9.32 18.66
CA HIS A 231 5.89 -7.95 19.15
C HIS A 231 5.06 -7.14 18.17
N ARG A 232 4.28 -6.19 18.70
CA ARG A 232 3.40 -5.32 17.91
C ARG A 232 3.55 -3.90 18.44
N MET A 233 3.86 -2.98 17.54
CA MET A 233 4.03 -1.58 17.90
C MET A 233 2.77 -1.05 18.61
N THR A 234 2.95 -0.42 19.76
CA THR A 234 1.93 0.33 20.51
C THR A 234 1.84 1.80 20.03
N THR A 235 2.96 2.32 19.56
CA THR A 235 3.17 3.71 19.11
C THR A 235 3.99 3.74 17.83
N THR A 236 4.05 4.90 17.17
CA THR A 236 4.83 5.06 15.93
C THR A 236 6.34 4.87 16.08
N ARG A 237 6.88 4.91 17.33
CA ARG A 237 8.31 4.74 17.68
C ARG A 237 8.67 3.35 18.25
N SER A 238 7.75 2.40 18.29
CA SER A 238 7.87 1.19 19.13
C SER A 238 8.15 -0.11 18.37
N HIS A 239 9.06 -0.12 17.39
CA HIS A 239 9.59 -1.41 16.90
C HIS A 239 10.40 -2.09 18.01
N ALA A 240 10.43 -3.41 18.04
CA ALA A 240 11.40 -4.13 18.86
C ALA A 240 12.82 -3.85 18.32
N PRO A 241 13.80 -3.48 19.18
CA PRO A 241 15.19 -3.35 18.76
C PRO A 241 15.65 -4.63 18.07
N ILE A 242 16.35 -4.51 16.93
CA ILE A 242 16.61 -5.69 16.09
C ILE A 242 17.42 -6.77 16.81
N GLN A 243 18.32 -6.37 17.72
CA GLN A 243 19.06 -7.31 18.57
C GLN A 243 18.12 -8.17 19.43
N THR A 244 17.13 -7.58 20.09
CA THR A 244 16.14 -8.32 20.90
C THR A 244 15.38 -9.36 20.07
N VAL A 245 15.12 -9.08 18.79
CA VAL A 245 14.47 -10.02 17.87
C VAL A 245 15.42 -11.14 17.43
N LEU A 246 16.70 -10.82 17.22
CA LEU A 246 17.76 -11.80 16.92
C LEU A 246 17.96 -12.76 18.10
N ASP A 247 18.10 -12.24 19.32
CA ASP A 247 18.21 -13.01 20.55
C ASP A 247 16.99 -13.93 20.73
N ALA A 248 15.78 -13.38 20.60
CA ALA A 248 14.53 -14.15 20.71
C ALA A 248 14.32 -15.15 19.56
N SER A 249 14.99 -14.98 18.41
CA SER A 249 15.01 -15.99 17.35
C SER A 249 15.92 -17.19 17.69
N GLY A 250 16.86 -17.03 18.62
CA GLY A 250 17.89 -18.03 18.96
C GLY A 250 19.12 -17.96 18.06
N VAL A 251 19.41 -16.80 17.45
CA VAL A 251 20.67 -16.56 16.73
C VAL A 251 21.71 -16.08 17.73
N ASP A 252 22.54 -17.00 18.21
CA ASP A 252 23.68 -16.66 19.07
C ASP A 252 24.79 -16.01 18.22
N LEU A 253 24.70 -14.68 18.09
CA LEU A 253 25.75 -13.87 17.48
C LEU A 253 27.03 -13.98 18.31
N ASN A 254 28.19 -14.12 17.67
CA ASN A 254 29.44 -14.16 18.42
C ASN A 254 29.77 -12.77 18.99
N GLU A 255 30.63 -12.72 20.02
CA GLU A 255 30.92 -11.47 20.73
C GLU A 255 31.44 -10.35 19.80
N ALA A 256 32.21 -10.67 18.75
CA ALA A 256 32.66 -9.68 17.78
C ALA A 256 31.53 -9.18 16.85
N GLN A 257 30.45 -9.94 16.69
CA GLN A 257 29.24 -9.49 15.99
C GLN A 257 28.33 -8.65 16.91
N LYS A 258 28.23 -9.00 18.21
CA LYS A 258 27.55 -8.15 19.21
C LYS A 258 28.28 -6.81 19.37
N GLU A 259 29.61 -6.85 19.54
CA GLU A 259 30.48 -5.68 19.61
C GLU A 259 30.43 -4.85 18.30
N HIS A 260 30.29 -5.49 17.12
CA HIS A 260 30.04 -4.76 15.87
C HIS A 260 28.66 -4.09 15.84
N LEU A 261 27.60 -4.76 16.31
CA LEU A 261 26.27 -4.16 16.44
C LEU A 261 26.30 -2.93 17.36
N GLU A 262 26.79 -3.10 18.59
CA GLU A 262 26.94 -2.03 19.58
C GLU A 262 27.83 -0.88 19.05
N ALA A 263 28.94 -1.19 18.36
CA ALA A 263 29.78 -0.20 17.71
C ALA A 263 29.10 0.49 16.51
N THR A 264 28.18 -0.15 15.80
CA THR A 264 27.38 0.52 14.76
C THR A 264 26.27 1.41 15.32
N GLU A 265 25.82 1.18 16.56
CA GLU A 265 24.97 2.12 17.28
C GLU A 265 25.76 3.37 17.73
N ILE A 266 27.04 3.19 18.12
CA ILE A 266 28.02 4.27 18.35
C ILE A 266 28.55 4.81 17.00
N ARG A 267 27.66 5.50 16.27
CA ARG A 267 27.85 6.17 14.97
C ARG A 267 29.30 6.60 14.66
N ASP A 268 29.98 5.81 13.83
CA ASP A 268 31.04 6.30 12.93
C ASP A 268 30.44 7.34 11.96
N PRO A 269 30.92 8.61 11.96
CA PRO A 269 30.45 9.64 11.04
C PRO A 269 30.83 9.40 9.57
N SER A 270 31.88 8.61 9.29
CA SER A 270 32.44 8.43 7.95
C SER A 270 31.58 7.55 7.01
N MET A 271 30.65 6.78 7.57
CA MET A 271 29.69 5.94 6.82
C MET A 271 28.30 6.58 6.65
N GLN A 272 28.18 7.89 6.86
CA GLN A 272 27.06 8.65 6.29
C GLN A 272 27.40 8.91 4.80
N MET A 273 26.46 8.67 3.87
CA MET A 273 26.67 9.06 2.47
C MET A 273 27.10 10.53 2.43
N THR A 274 28.23 10.81 1.79
CA THR A 274 28.71 12.17 1.62
C THR A 274 27.70 12.99 0.80
N GLU A 275 27.72 14.31 0.93
CA GLU A 275 26.84 15.16 0.12
C GLU A 275 27.09 14.98 -1.39
N GLU A 276 28.33 14.61 -1.77
CA GLU A 276 28.72 14.28 -3.14
C GLU A 276 28.12 12.95 -3.61
N GLU A 277 28.19 11.88 -2.81
CA GLU A 277 27.55 10.60 -3.13
C GLU A 277 26.02 10.72 -3.17
N GLU A 278 25.41 11.48 -2.26
CA GLU A 278 23.96 11.71 -2.30
C GLU A 278 23.57 12.54 -3.53
N ALA A 279 24.38 13.53 -3.93
CA ALA A 279 24.16 14.31 -5.14
C ALA A 279 24.32 13.46 -6.41
N GLU A 280 25.34 12.61 -6.48
CA GLU A 280 25.57 11.72 -7.63
C GLU A 280 24.48 10.66 -7.76
N TRP A 281 24.07 10.03 -6.65
CA TRP A 281 22.93 9.12 -6.59
C TRP A 281 21.64 9.81 -7.01
N THR A 282 21.40 11.04 -6.52
CA THR A 282 20.22 11.85 -6.89
C THR A 282 20.22 12.19 -8.37
N SER A 283 21.38 12.54 -8.95
CA SER A 283 21.53 12.83 -10.39
C SER A 283 21.26 11.59 -11.25
N LYS A 284 21.92 10.45 -10.95
CA LYS A 284 21.70 9.16 -11.63
C LYS A 284 20.22 8.74 -11.55
N ARG A 285 19.58 8.95 -10.41
CA ARG A 285 18.18 8.60 -10.18
C ARG A 285 17.19 9.55 -10.88
N GLN A 286 17.48 10.85 -10.93
CA GLN A 286 16.69 11.82 -11.71
C GLN A 286 16.73 11.47 -13.21
N GLN A 287 17.91 11.19 -13.75
CA GLN A 287 18.08 10.73 -15.14
C GLN A 287 17.27 9.44 -15.42
N ALA A 288 17.21 8.51 -14.47
CA ALA A 288 16.39 7.29 -14.59
C ALA A 288 14.88 7.58 -14.56
N LEU A 289 14.41 8.55 -13.75
CA LEU A 289 13.03 9.02 -13.74
C LEU A 289 12.65 9.69 -15.07
N ASP A 290 13.50 10.60 -15.58
CA ASP A 290 13.30 11.28 -16.85
C ASP A 290 13.28 10.30 -18.04
N ALA A 291 14.18 9.31 -18.04
CA ALA A 291 14.19 8.23 -19.02
C ALA A 291 12.93 7.34 -18.93
N MET A 292 12.37 7.13 -17.74
CA MET A 292 11.10 6.42 -17.57
C MET A 292 9.91 7.25 -18.05
N ASP A 293 9.85 8.55 -17.78
CA ASP A 293 8.76 9.42 -18.21
C ASP A 293 8.82 9.74 -19.71
N GLU A 294 10.01 9.79 -20.31
CA GLU A 294 10.20 9.76 -21.75
C GLU A 294 9.73 8.43 -22.36
N ARG A 295 10.06 7.29 -21.74
CA ARG A 295 9.54 5.97 -22.16
C ARG A 295 8.02 5.88 -22.07
N LYS A 296 7.39 6.51 -21.05
CA LYS A 296 5.92 6.65 -20.94
C LYS A 296 5.35 7.56 -22.02
N ARG A 297 5.97 8.72 -22.29
CA ARG A 297 5.57 9.64 -23.38
C ARG A 297 5.60 8.95 -24.75
N ARG A 298 6.70 8.27 -25.10
CA ARG A 298 6.81 7.47 -26.34
C ARG A 298 5.72 6.40 -26.45
N ARG A 299 5.42 5.68 -25.37
CA ARG A 299 4.32 4.69 -25.33
C ARG A 299 2.95 5.34 -25.58
N ARG A 300 2.65 6.49 -24.98
CA ARG A 300 1.39 7.23 -25.22
C ARG A 300 1.26 7.67 -26.68
N VAL A 301 2.33 8.20 -27.27
CA VAL A 301 2.35 8.61 -28.70
C VAL A 301 2.11 7.40 -29.62
N LEU A 302 2.77 6.27 -29.37
CA LEU A 302 2.58 5.03 -30.16
C LEU A 302 1.15 4.47 -30.05
N ILE A 303 0.51 4.56 -28.88
CA ILE A 303 -0.89 4.16 -28.67
C ILE A 303 -1.81 5.07 -29.49
N ALA A 304 -1.70 6.39 -29.34
CA ALA A 304 -2.51 7.36 -30.07
C ALA A 304 -2.31 7.27 -31.60
N GLN A 305 -1.09 6.98 -32.07
CA GLN A 305 -0.82 6.70 -33.48
C GLN A 305 -1.53 5.43 -33.97
N ARG A 306 -1.47 4.32 -33.21
CA ARG A 306 -2.20 3.08 -33.52
C ARG A 306 -3.71 3.29 -33.53
N GLU A 307 -4.26 4.05 -32.59
CA GLU A 307 -5.68 4.38 -32.52
C GLU A 307 -6.12 5.22 -33.72
N LYS A 308 -5.39 6.30 -34.03
CA LYS A 308 -5.65 7.11 -35.23
C LYS A 308 -5.57 6.28 -36.52
N GLN A 309 -4.59 5.38 -36.63
CA GLN A 309 -4.46 4.48 -37.78
C GLN A 309 -5.61 3.47 -37.86
N ARG A 310 -6.09 2.93 -36.74
CA ARG A 310 -7.28 2.06 -36.69
C ARG A 310 -8.55 2.80 -37.14
N VAL A 311 -8.76 4.04 -36.69
CA VAL A 311 -9.92 4.86 -37.10
C VAL A 311 -9.88 5.17 -38.59
N LEU A 312 -8.73 5.61 -39.12
CA LEU A 312 -8.57 5.88 -40.56
C LEU A 312 -8.81 4.63 -41.42
N LEU A 313 -8.30 3.47 -40.98
CA LEU A 313 -8.43 2.21 -41.71
C LEU A 313 -9.86 1.65 -41.63
N ALA A 314 -10.56 1.82 -40.50
CA ALA A 314 -11.97 1.47 -40.37
C ALA A 314 -12.88 2.35 -41.24
N ALA A 315 -12.59 3.66 -41.34
CA ALA A 315 -13.29 4.58 -42.24
C ALA A 315 -13.06 4.23 -43.73
N ALA A 316 -11.81 3.90 -44.10
CA ALA A 316 -11.46 3.48 -45.46
C ALA A 316 -12.12 2.14 -45.88
N LEU A 317 -12.43 1.26 -44.92
CA LEU A 317 -13.15 0.00 -45.16
C LEU A 317 -14.69 0.14 -45.13
N GLY A 318 -15.24 1.36 -45.01
CA GLY A 318 -16.67 1.63 -45.12
C GLY A 318 -17.54 1.06 -44.00
N GLY A 319 -16.95 0.70 -42.85
CA GLY A 319 -17.69 0.16 -41.72
C GLY A 319 -18.63 1.20 -41.08
N GLN A 320 -19.91 0.87 -40.94
CA GLN A 320 -20.85 1.68 -40.17
C GLN A 320 -20.50 1.62 -38.68
N TRP A 321 -20.07 2.75 -38.12
CA TRP A 321 -19.93 2.95 -36.68
C TRP A 321 -21.27 3.41 -36.08
N SER A 322 -21.55 3.01 -34.85
CA SER A 322 -22.69 3.55 -34.11
C SER A 322 -22.35 4.94 -33.56
N CYS A 323 -23.31 5.88 -33.59
CA CYS A 323 -23.07 7.28 -33.20
C CYS A 323 -22.64 7.46 -31.72
N VAL A 324 -22.78 6.42 -30.89
CA VAL A 324 -22.37 6.44 -29.48
C VAL A 324 -20.85 6.34 -29.31
N GLU A 325 -20.18 5.66 -30.24
CA GLU A 325 -18.72 5.46 -30.19
C GLU A 325 -17.95 6.63 -30.80
N THR A 326 -18.55 7.34 -31.78
CA THR A 326 -17.96 8.55 -32.38
C THR A 326 -17.83 9.68 -31.37
N ASP A 327 -18.85 9.88 -30.53
CA ASP A 327 -18.85 10.94 -29.51
C ASP A 327 -17.79 10.68 -28.43
N ALA A 328 -17.69 9.42 -27.95
CA ALA A 328 -16.66 9.03 -27.00
C ALA A 328 -15.23 9.20 -27.57
N ALA A 329 -15.01 8.85 -28.85
CA ALA A 329 -13.73 9.02 -29.51
C ALA A 329 -13.36 10.51 -29.70
N MET A 330 -14.32 11.35 -30.12
CA MET A 330 -14.10 12.80 -30.26
C MET A 330 -13.90 13.49 -28.91
N GLU A 331 -14.64 13.11 -27.86
CA GLU A 331 -14.46 13.68 -26.52
C GLU A 331 -13.08 13.31 -25.94
N PHE A 332 -12.59 12.09 -26.19
CA PHE A 332 -11.24 11.68 -25.77
C PHE A 332 -10.14 12.40 -26.56
N ALA A 333 -10.33 12.60 -27.87
CA ALA A 333 -9.42 13.38 -28.70
C ALA A 333 -9.37 14.86 -28.27
N ALA A 334 -10.53 15.49 -28.05
CA ALA A 334 -10.63 16.87 -27.57
C ALA A 334 -9.99 17.06 -26.18
N LYS A 335 -10.17 16.10 -25.27
CA LYS A 335 -9.49 16.09 -23.96
C LYS A 335 -7.98 15.94 -24.10
N ALA A 336 -7.49 15.14 -25.06
CA ALA A 336 -6.07 14.98 -25.34
C ALA A 336 -5.44 16.25 -25.94
N GLU A 337 -6.09 16.90 -26.91
CA GLU A 337 -5.62 18.17 -27.48
C GLU A 337 -5.71 19.33 -26.49
N THR A 338 -6.80 19.46 -25.73
CA THR A 338 -6.92 20.48 -24.67
C THR A 338 -5.80 20.34 -23.64
N ARG A 339 -5.49 19.10 -23.23
CA ARG A 339 -4.38 18.83 -22.31
C ARG A 339 -3.03 19.16 -22.93
N ARG A 340 -2.81 18.83 -24.21
CA ARG A 340 -1.57 19.19 -24.95
C ARG A 340 -1.38 20.70 -25.03
N SER A 341 -2.45 21.46 -25.25
CA SER A 341 -2.43 22.93 -25.25
C SER A 341 -2.12 23.49 -23.86
N ILE A 342 -2.72 22.94 -22.79
CA ILE A 342 -2.40 23.32 -21.40
C ILE A 342 -0.93 23.01 -21.06
N GLU A 343 -0.43 21.83 -21.43
CA GLU A 343 0.98 21.46 -21.20
C GLU A 343 1.95 22.35 -22.03
N THR A 344 1.56 22.78 -23.22
CA THR A 344 2.32 23.76 -24.03
C THR A 344 2.32 25.16 -23.40
N VAL A 345 1.17 25.67 -22.97
CA VAL A 345 1.06 27.00 -22.31
C VAL A 345 1.82 27.02 -20.99
N ALA A 346 1.73 25.96 -20.18
CA ALA A 346 2.50 25.82 -18.95
C ALA A 346 4.02 25.75 -19.21
N SER A 347 4.44 25.17 -20.35
CA SER A 347 5.85 25.19 -20.78
C SER A 347 6.30 26.58 -21.21
N CYS A 348 5.46 27.37 -21.91
CA CYS A 348 5.77 28.75 -22.25
C CYS A 348 5.84 29.67 -21.02
N GLN A 349 4.93 29.53 -20.06
CA GLN A 349 4.94 30.35 -18.84
C GLN A 349 6.18 30.11 -17.97
N LYS A 350 6.77 28.91 -18.01
CA LYS A 350 8.07 28.63 -17.35
C LYS A 350 9.29 29.16 -18.11
N GLY A 351 9.12 29.65 -19.34
CA GLY A 351 10.18 30.29 -20.14
C GLY A 351 10.24 31.82 -20.01
N VAL A 352 9.38 32.44 -19.20
CA VAL A 352 9.31 33.90 -19.02
C VAL A 352 9.39 34.26 -17.53
N ALA A 353 10.56 33.98 -16.96
CA ALA A 353 11.02 34.54 -15.68
C ALA A 353 12.50 34.89 -15.85
N PHE A 354 12.78 36.19 -15.96
CA PHE A 354 14.10 36.81 -15.89
C PHE A 354 14.33 37.36 -14.47
#